data_AF-A0A942NBJ4-F1
#
_entry.id   AF-A0A942NBJ4-F1
#
_cell.length_a   1.000
_cell.length_b   1.000
_cell.length_c   1.000
_cell.angle_alpha   90.00
_cell.angle_beta   90.00
_cell.angle_gamma   90.00
#
_symmetry.space_group_name_H-M   'P 1'
#
loop_
_entity.id
_entity.type
_entity.pdbx_description
1 polymer ?
#
loop_
_entity_poly.entity_id
_entity_poly.type
_entity_poly.pdbx_seq_one_letter_code
_entity_poly.pdbx_strand_id
1 'polypeptide(L)'
;MKKLILSISTLLLITGIAIAQDANIGIKAGTNITKIDGQSFKDGYKLSFQGGLFMELDFNKKVGIQPEFLFSQTQSENSGGTLPYTFQNSSVNLNYLTIPILFRYKVAKVLILNVGPQYSFLLNKSDNRLIDNREAFKSSDFAMVGGAQLNFKYLRIYGRYAVGLNNINDLSESNKWKSQQIQLGVGFKF
;
A
#
# COMPACT_ATOMS: atom_id res chain seq x y z
N MET A 1 -12.26 -14.00 23.75
CA MET A 1 -13.42 -13.82 22.85
C MET A 1 -14.35 -12.69 23.30
N LYS A 2 -14.93 -12.72 24.52
CA LYS A 2 -15.85 -11.66 25.00
C LYS A 2 -15.25 -10.24 24.97
N LYS A 3 -13.97 -10.09 25.36
CA LYS A 3 -13.25 -8.80 25.31
C LYS A 3 -13.01 -8.31 23.87
N LEU A 4 -12.80 -9.23 22.93
CA LEU A 4 -12.54 -8.94 21.52
C LEU A 4 -13.84 -8.49 20.80
N ILE A 5 -14.97 -9.13 21.13
CA ILE A 5 -16.32 -8.74 20.68
C ILE A 5 -16.70 -7.37 21.26
N LEU A 6 -16.38 -7.12 22.53
CA LEU A 6 -16.65 -5.82 23.16
C LEU A 6 -15.82 -4.71 22.50
N SER A 7 -14.53 -4.92 22.23
CA SER A 7 -13.69 -3.97 21.52
C SER A 7 -14.16 -3.70 20.09
N ILE A 8 -14.57 -4.72 19.35
CA ILE A 8 -15.14 -4.57 18.00
C ILE A 8 -16.46 -3.80 18.02
N SER A 9 -17.35 -4.11 18.98
CA SER A 9 -18.63 -3.41 19.15
C SER A 9 -18.44 -1.93 19.52
N THR A 10 -17.46 -1.65 20.39
CA THR A 10 -17.12 -0.27 20.77
C THR A 10 -16.53 0.50 19.58
N LEU A 11 -15.68 -0.15 18.77
CA LEU A 11 -15.15 0.44 17.54
C LEU A 11 -16.25 0.73 16.52
N LEU A 12 -17.23 -0.17 16.36
CA LEU A 12 -18.39 0.01 15.48
C LEU A 12 -19.30 1.16 15.95
N LEU A 13 -19.52 1.30 17.26
CA LEU A 13 -20.31 2.41 17.82
C LEU A 13 -19.61 3.77 17.64
N ILE A 14 -18.29 3.82 17.79
CA ILE A 14 -17.49 5.02 17.51
C ILE A 14 -17.56 5.39 16.01
N THR A 15 -17.54 4.39 15.12
CA THR A 15 -17.74 4.66 13.68
C THR A 15 -19.15 5.21 13.40
N GLY A 16 -20.19 4.76 14.10
CA GLY A 16 -21.56 5.26 13.93
C GLY A 16 -21.74 6.74 14.27
N ILE A 17 -21.03 7.24 15.30
CA ILE A 17 -21.07 8.67 15.69
C ILE A 17 -20.19 9.52 14.74
N ALA A 18 -19.15 8.94 14.13
CA ALA A 18 -18.29 9.61 13.15
C ALA A 18 -18.95 9.84 11.77
N ILE A 19 -20.03 9.10 11.45
CA ILE A 19 -20.81 9.27 10.20
C ILE A 19 -21.62 10.57 10.18
N ALA A 20 -21.66 11.34 11.28
CA ALA A 20 -22.20 12.71 11.26
C ALA A 20 -21.28 13.74 10.56
N GLN A 21 -20.05 13.35 10.23
CA GLN A 21 -19.08 14.16 9.49
C GLN A 21 -19.17 13.80 8.00
N ASP A 22 -18.89 14.74 7.09
CA ASP A 22 -18.96 14.54 5.62
C ASP A 22 -18.03 13.40 5.15
N ALA A 23 -18.54 12.16 5.27
CA ALA A 23 -17.86 10.94 4.91
C ALA A 23 -18.19 10.60 3.46
N ASN A 24 -17.16 10.52 2.62
CA ASN A 24 -17.31 10.09 1.24
C ASN A 24 -16.57 8.77 1.04
N ILE A 25 -17.14 7.86 0.25
CA ILE A 25 -16.54 6.55 -0.02
C ILE A 25 -16.33 6.41 -1.52
N GLY A 26 -15.31 5.65 -1.92
CA GLY A 26 -15.07 5.37 -3.31
C GLY A 26 -14.15 4.19 -3.56
N ILE A 27 -13.97 3.88 -4.83
CA ILE A 27 -13.04 2.86 -5.32
C ILE A 27 -11.79 3.52 -5.92
N LYS A 28 -10.65 2.85 -5.85
CA LYS A 28 -9.39 3.29 -6.47
C LYS A 28 -8.76 2.16 -7.27
N ALA A 29 -8.06 2.54 -8.32
CA ALA A 29 -7.20 1.68 -9.11
C ALA A 29 -5.93 2.45 -9.49
N GLY A 30 -4.81 1.75 -9.63
CA GLY A 30 -3.54 2.39 -9.94
C GLY A 30 -2.41 1.41 -10.18
N THR A 31 -1.23 1.98 -10.35
CA THR A 31 0.03 1.27 -10.54
C THR A 31 1.04 1.77 -9.54
N ASN A 32 1.96 0.89 -9.17
CA ASN A 32 3.05 1.14 -8.26
C ASN A 32 4.34 0.74 -8.95
N ILE A 33 5.34 1.60 -8.85
CA ILE A 33 6.69 1.34 -9.31
C ILE A 33 7.57 1.29 -8.06
N THR A 34 7.98 0.09 -7.69
CA THR A 34 8.78 -0.14 -6.47
C THR A 34 10.24 -0.35 -6.83
N LYS A 35 11.13 0.36 -6.13
CA LYS A 35 12.56 0.14 -6.10
C LYS A 35 12.96 -0.31 -4.68
N ILE A 36 13.79 -1.33 -4.58
CA ILE A 36 14.38 -1.77 -3.31
C ILE A 36 15.86 -1.41 -3.36
N ASP A 37 16.30 -0.48 -2.52
CA ASP A 37 17.71 -0.11 -2.44
C ASP A 37 18.45 -1.07 -1.47
N GLY A 38 19.47 -1.78 -1.97
CA GLY A 38 20.32 -2.67 -1.18
C GLY A 38 21.44 -3.32 -2.02
N GLN A 39 22.63 -3.50 -1.44
CA GLN A 39 23.86 -3.93 -2.15
C GLN A 39 23.78 -5.30 -2.87
N SER A 40 22.73 -6.09 -2.65
CA SER A 40 22.56 -7.44 -3.23
C SER A 40 21.39 -7.58 -4.20
N PHE A 41 20.62 -6.52 -4.46
CA PHE A 41 19.56 -6.57 -5.47
C PHE A 41 20.02 -5.91 -6.76
N LYS A 42 19.88 -6.63 -7.88
CA LYS A 42 20.01 -6.06 -9.22
C LYS A 42 19.00 -4.91 -9.34
N ASP A 43 19.45 -3.69 -9.64
CA ASP A 43 18.65 -2.46 -9.78
C ASP A 43 17.47 -2.66 -10.75
N GLY A 44 16.37 -3.21 -10.24
CA GLY A 44 15.20 -3.57 -11.02
C GLY A 44 13.98 -2.88 -10.46
N TYR A 45 13.41 -1.95 -11.23
CA TYR A 45 12.09 -1.41 -10.94
C TYR A 45 11.06 -2.53 -11.14
N LYS A 46 10.22 -2.77 -10.13
CA LYS A 46 9.09 -3.69 -10.24
C LYS A 46 7.80 -2.90 -10.40
N LEU A 47 7.08 -3.18 -11.49
CA LEU A 47 5.74 -2.67 -11.70
C LEU A 47 4.74 -3.57 -10.99
N SER A 48 3.80 -2.97 -10.26
CA SER A 48 2.66 -3.66 -9.67
C SER A 48 1.37 -2.88 -9.88
N PHE A 49 0.26 -3.60 -9.87
CA PHE A 49 -1.07 -3.01 -10.00
C PHE A 49 -1.74 -3.00 -8.64
N GLN A 50 -2.53 -1.96 -8.36
CA GLN A 50 -3.29 -1.85 -7.12
C GLN A 50 -4.75 -1.47 -7.38
N GLY A 51 -5.64 -1.99 -6.54
CA GLY A 51 -7.07 -1.68 -6.57
C GLY A 51 -7.69 -1.83 -5.19
N GLY A 52 -8.71 -1.02 -4.87
CA GLY A 52 -9.32 -1.08 -3.54
C GLY A 52 -10.32 0.02 -3.24
N LEU A 53 -10.52 0.26 -1.95
CA LEU A 53 -11.50 1.22 -1.42
C LEU A 53 -10.80 2.36 -0.70
N PHE A 54 -11.42 3.54 -0.70
CA PHE A 54 -11.01 4.67 0.12
C PHE A 54 -12.22 5.33 0.77
N MET A 55 -11.97 5.97 1.89
CA MET A 55 -12.93 6.84 2.57
C MET A 55 -12.28 8.20 2.79
N GLU A 56 -13.02 9.28 2.58
CA GLU A 56 -12.63 10.66 2.85
C GLU A 56 -13.46 11.14 4.05
N LEU A 57 -12.81 11.45 5.18
CA LEU A 57 -13.44 12.03 6.36
C LEU A 57 -12.95 13.46 6.54
N ASP A 58 -13.76 14.44 6.18
CA ASP A 58 -13.39 15.85 6.27
C ASP A 58 -13.83 16.43 7.61
N PHE A 59 -12.86 16.88 8.42
CA PHE A 59 -13.12 17.55 9.70
C PHE A 59 -13.54 19.01 9.49
N ASN A 60 -13.01 19.64 8.44
CA ASN A 60 -13.40 20.98 8.02
C ASN A 60 -13.14 21.18 6.51
N LYS A 61 -13.34 22.42 6.03
CA LYS A 61 -13.16 22.76 4.61
C LYS A 61 -11.71 22.63 4.09
N LYS A 62 -10.72 22.53 4.97
CA LYS A 62 -9.29 22.45 4.64
C LYS A 62 -8.64 21.11 4.98
N VAL A 63 -9.05 20.46 6.07
CA VAL A 63 -8.37 19.27 6.59
C VAL A 63 -9.30 18.08 6.76
N GLY A 64 -8.74 16.89 6.59
CA GLY A 64 -9.43 15.62 6.77
C GLY A 64 -8.47 14.45 6.82
N ILE A 65 -9.00 13.25 6.90
CA ILE A 65 -8.24 12.00 6.81
C ILE A 65 -8.79 11.11 5.70
N GLN A 66 -7.93 10.23 5.18
CA GLN A 66 -8.23 9.29 4.11
C GLN A 66 -7.66 7.91 4.46
N PRO A 67 -8.40 7.08 5.21
CA PRO A 67 -8.07 5.66 5.30
C PRO A 67 -8.39 4.97 3.95
N GLU A 68 -7.51 4.08 3.53
CA GLU A 68 -7.71 3.27 2.32
C GLU A 68 -7.41 1.79 2.59
N PHE A 69 -7.95 0.95 1.72
CA PHE A 69 -7.75 -0.49 1.75
C PHE A 69 -7.45 -0.94 0.32
N LEU A 70 -6.20 -1.24 0.03
CA LEU A 70 -5.68 -1.49 -1.30
C LEU A 70 -5.14 -2.91 -1.39
N PHE A 71 -5.60 -3.67 -2.36
CA PHE A 71 -4.96 -4.90 -2.79
C PHE A 71 -3.96 -4.57 -3.89
N SER A 72 -2.74 -5.06 -3.80
CA SER A 72 -1.75 -4.90 -4.86
C SER A 72 -1.11 -6.24 -5.24
N GLN A 73 -0.85 -6.39 -6.54
CA GLN A 73 -0.23 -7.58 -7.11
C GLN A 73 1.04 -7.20 -7.85
N THR A 74 2.15 -7.79 -7.42
CA THR A 74 3.46 -7.63 -8.06
C THR A 74 3.79 -8.90 -8.83
N GLN A 75 3.99 -8.76 -10.15
CA GLN A 75 4.50 -9.82 -11.00
C GLN A 75 6.03 -9.71 -11.03
N SER A 76 6.73 -10.72 -10.53
CA SER A 76 8.18 -10.80 -10.65
C SER A 76 8.51 -11.65 -11.87
N GLU A 77 8.76 -11.03 -13.02
CA GLU A 77 9.31 -11.75 -14.17
C GLU A 77 10.78 -12.08 -13.88
N ASN A 78 11.13 -13.36 -13.85
CA ASN A 78 12.53 -13.76 -13.96
C ASN A 78 12.97 -13.47 -15.39
N SER A 79 13.69 -12.38 -15.61
CA SER A 79 14.39 -12.14 -16.87
C SER A 79 15.58 -13.11 -17.00
N GLY A 80 15.29 -14.38 -17.26
CA GLY A 80 16.25 -15.42 -17.62
C GLY A 80 16.39 -15.44 -19.13
N GLY A 81 17.62 -15.20 -19.61
CA GLY A 81 17.95 -15.06 -21.02
C GLY A 81 17.58 -16.26 -21.89
N THR A 82 17.52 -15.97 -23.19
CA THR A 82 17.34 -16.89 -24.31
C THR A 82 18.16 -18.17 -24.15
N LEU A 83 17.53 -19.26 -23.72
CA LEU A 83 18.00 -20.61 -23.98
C LEU A 83 16.82 -21.41 -24.55
N PRO A 84 16.96 -22.04 -25.73
CA PRO A 84 15.97 -22.99 -26.20
C PRO A 84 16.08 -24.21 -25.28
N TYR A 85 14.95 -24.82 -24.97
CA TYR A 85 14.80 -26.03 -24.13
C TYR A 85 14.67 -25.77 -22.62
N THR A 86 13.43 -25.94 -22.18
CA THR A 86 13.02 -26.45 -20.85
C THR A 86 13.33 -25.54 -19.67
N PHE A 87 12.35 -24.79 -19.15
CA PHE A 87 12.03 -24.68 -17.72
C PHE A 87 10.62 -24.06 -17.56
N GLN A 88 9.81 -24.64 -16.68
CA GLN A 88 8.46 -24.17 -16.32
C GLN A 88 8.48 -22.69 -15.92
N ASN A 89 7.55 -21.93 -16.51
CA ASN A 89 7.28 -20.53 -16.25
C ASN A 89 6.63 -20.38 -14.86
N SER A 90 7.42 -20.48 -13.79
CA SER A 90 6.92 -20.24 -12.42
C SER A 90 6.85 -18.74 -12.14
N SER A 91 5.83 -18.08 -12.68
CA SER A 91 5.47 -16.70 -12.33
C SER A 91 5.06 -16.65 -10.86
N VAL A 92 5.95 -16.17 -10.00
CA VAL A 92 5.64 -15.96 -8.58
C VAL A 92 4.86 -14.64 -8.45
N ASN A 93 3.56 -14.74 -8.17
CA ASN A 93 2.70 -13.60 -7.93
C ASN A 93 2.69 -13.25 -6.44
N LEU A 94 3.25 -12.09 -6.09
CA LEU A 94 3.25 -11.56 -4.73
C LEU A 94 2.03 -10.65 -4.55
N ASN A 95 1.12 -11.06 -3.68
CA ASN A 95 -0.09 -10.31 -3.35
C ASN A 95 0.08 -9.61 -2.01
N TYR A 96 -0.14 -8.30 -1.97
CA TYR A 96 -0.05 -7.47 -0.78
C TYR A 96 -1.39 -6.82 -0.46
N LEU A 97 -1.68 -6.71 0.82
CA LEU A 97 -2.72 -5.87 1.35
C LEU A 97 -2.10 -4.62 1.98
N THR A 98 -2.50 -3.44 1.52
CA THR A 98 -1.94 -2.16 1.92
C THR A 98 -3.02 -1.26 2.49
N ILE A 99 -2.77 -0.73 3.68
CA ILE A 99 -3.68 0.12 4.45
C ILE A 99 -2.96 1.45 4.76
N PRO A 100 -3.08 2.46 3.89
CA PRO A 100 -2.61 3.80 4.18
C PRO A 100 -3.66 4.59 4.97
N ILE A 101 -3.18 5.40 5.91
CA ILE A 101 -3.99 6.37 6.67
C ILE A 101 -3.42 7.75 6.38
N LEU A 102 -4.05 8.49 5.48
CA LEU A 102 -3.49 9.74 4.97
C LEU A 102 -4.18 10.94 5.60
N PHE A 103 -3.42 11.86 6.17
CA PHE A 103 -3.89 13.22 6.42
C PHE A 103 -4.06 13.95 5.08
N ARG A 104 -5.14 14.73 4.95
CA ARG A 104 -5.48 15.51 3.76
C ARG A 104 -5.44 16.98 4.09
N TYR A 105 -4.79 17.76 3.22
CA TYR A 105 -4.78 19.22 3.27
C TYR A 105 -5.19 19.80 1.91
N LYS A 106 -6.36 20.44 1.86
CA LYS A 106 -6.89 21.11 0.66
C LYS A 106 -6.17 22.45 0.47
N VAL A 107 -5.23 22.49 -0.48
CA VAL A 107 -4.49 23.70 -0.86
C VAL A 107 -5.33 24.57 -1.79
N ALA A 108 -6.06 23.93 -2.71
CA ALA A 108 -6.99 24.58 -3.63
C ALA A 108 -8.29 23.78 -3.73
N LYS A 109 -9.29 24.30 -4.47
CA LYS A 109 -10.57 23.60 -4.68
C LYS A 109 -10.39 22.19 -5.24
N VAL A 110 -9.39 22.01 -6.11
CA VAL A 110 -9.09 20.73 -6.76
C VAL A 110 -7.85 20.07 -6.17
N LEU A 111 -6.84 20.83 -5.73
CA LEU A 111 -5.57 20.28 -5.27
C LEU A 111 -5.57 19.96 -3.77
N ILE A 112 -5.28 18.71 -3.45
CA ILE A 112 -5.15 18.19 -2.09
C ILE A 112 -3.78 17.55 -1.92
N LEU A 113 -3.05 17.97 -0.89
CA LEU A 113 -1.85 17.28 -0.44
C LEU A 113 -2.23 16.20 0.55
N ASN A 114 -1.55 15.06 0.46
CA ASN A 114 -1.77 13.93 1.35
C ASN A 114 -0.45 13.45 1.94
N VAL A 115 -0.47 13.10 3.22
CA VAL A 115 0.69 12.58 3.93
C VAL A 115 0.25 11.66 5.05
N GLY A 116 0.92 10.53 5.25
CA GLY A 116 0.60 9.66 6.37
C GLY A 116 1.27 8.30 6.33
N PRO A 117 1.09 7.51 7.39
CA PRO A 117 1.63 6.16 7.45
C PRO A 117 0.90 5.21 6.51
N GLN A 118 1.64 4.21 6.04
CA GLN A 118 1.14 3.09 5.26
C GLN A 118 1.66 1.80 5.85
N TYR A 119 0.74 0.88 6.11
CA TYR A 119 1.06 -0.49 6.52
C TYR A 119 0.77 -1.45 5.38
N SER A 120 1.70 -2.33 5.04
CA SER A 120 1.52 -3.34 3.99
C SER A 120 1.81 -4.73 4.54
N PHE A 121 0.95 -5.71 4.23
CA PHE A 121 1.09 -7.10 4.66
C PHE A 121 1.07 -8.03 3.43
N LEU A 122 1.99 -8.98 3.36
CA LEU A 122 2.05 -9.95 2.26
C LEU A 122 1.04 -11.08 2.49
N LEU A 123 0.08 -11.25 1.58
CA LEU A 123 -1.00 -12.24 1.69
C LEU A 123 -0.62 -13.64 1.18
N ASN A 124 0.23 -13.74 0.16
CA ASN A 124 0.62 -15.03 -0.41
C ASN A 124 2.02 -15.46 0.04
N LYS A 125 2.06 -16.48 0.91
CA LYS A 125 3.21 -17.36 1.20
C LYS A 125 3.02 -18.75 0.59
N SER A 126 2.10 -18.85 -0.39
CA SER A 126 1.66 -20.08 -1.05
C SER A 126 2.56 -20.37 -2.25
N ASP A 127 3.77 -20.86 -1.96
CA ASP A 127 4.34 -22.09 -2.56
C ASP A 127 5.85 -22.20 -2.25
N ASN A 128 6.23 -22.11 -0.98
CA ASN A 128 7.58 -22.45 -0.54
C ASN A 128 7.49 -23.30 0.74
N ARG A 129 7.14 -24.58 0.56
CA ARG A 129 7.61 -25.66 1.46
C ARG A 129 9.07 -26.01 1.15
N LEU A 130 9.89 -25.01 0.86
CA LEU A 130 11.34 -25.16 0.77
C LEU A 130 11.89 -25.04 2.20
N ILE A 131 12.20 -26.22 2.74
CA ILE A 131 13.39 -26.56 3.54
C ILE A 131 13.93 -25.38 4.38
N ASP A 132 13.88 -25.54 5.71
CA ASP A 132 14.45 -24.64 6.73
C ASP A 132 13.78 -23.28 6.91
N ASN A 133 12.60 -23.30 7.55
CA ASN A 133 12.22 -22.54 8.76
C ASN A 133 12.94 -21.20 9.10
N ARG A 134 13.29 -20.37 8.11
CA ARG A 134 13.77 -19.00 8.30
C ARG A 134 12.94 -18.05 7.44
N GLU A 135 12.28 -17.12 8.12
CA GLU A 135 11.48 -16.08 7.49
C GLU A 135 12.40 -15.04 6.84
N ALA A 136 12.76 -15.23 5.57
CA ALA A 136 13.69 -14.34 4.87
C ALA A 136 13.13 -12.93 4.58
N PHE A 137 11.83 -12.68 4.83
CA PHE A 137 11.19 -11.37 4.69
C PHE A 137 10.24 -11.15 5.86
N LYS A 138 10.32 -9.99 6.53
CA LYS A 138 9.29 -9.59 7.50
C LYS A 138 7.95 -9.49 6.79
N SER A 139 6.94 -10.16 7.36
CA SER A 139 5.56 -10.25 6.83
C SER A 139 4.83 -8.90 6.74
N SER A 140 5.42 -7.83 7.25
CA SER A 140 4.86 -6.48 7.22
C SER A 140 5.89 -5.40 6.91
N ASP A 141 5.50 -4.44 6.07
CA ASP A 141 6.26 -3.23 5.76
C ASP A 141 5.52 -2.00 6.28
N PHE A 142 6.26 -1.05 6.84
CA PHE A 142 5.75 0.23 7.31
C PHE A 142 6.45 1.34 6.53
N ALA A 143 5.66 2.18 5.87
CA ALA A 143 6.14 3.26 5.04
C ALA A 143 5.49 4.59 5.44
N MET A 144 6.19 5.69 5.14
CA MET A 144 5.61 7.03 5.12
C MET A 144 5.27 7.39 3.69
N VAL A 145 4.05 7.87 3.47
CA VAL A 145 3.56 8.26 2.16
C VAL A 145 3.36 9.77 2.13
N GLY A 146 3.79 10.41 1.05
CA GLY A 146 3.51 11.81 0.75
C GLY A 146 3.12 11.96 -0.72
N GLY A 147 2.15 12.81 -1.03
CA GLY A 147 1.69 12.97 -2.40
C GLY A 147 0.66 14.07 -2.59
N ALA A 148 0.13 14.12 -3.81
CA ALA A 148 -0.90 15.05 -4.22
C ALA A 148 -2.06 14.30 -4.90
N GLN A 149 -3.25 14.88 -4.79
CA GLN A 149 -4.47 14.37 -5.38
C GLN A 149 -5.28 15.54 -5.96
N LEU A 150 -5.78 15.37 -7.18
CA LEU A 150 -6.72 16.26 -7.83
C LEU A 150 -8.14 15.73 -7.65
N ASN A 151 -8.99 16.51 -7.01
CA ASN A 151 -10.37 16.18 -6.69
C ASN A 151 -11.34 16.89 -7.64
N PHE A 152 -11.96 16.12 -8.53
CA PHE A 152 -13.10 16.55 -9.34
C PHE A 152 -14.42 16.15 -8.64
N LYS A 153 -15.56 16.23 -9.34
CA LYS A 153 -16.86 15.88 -8.72
C LYS A 153 -16.89 14.43 -8.22
N TYR A 154 -16.62 13.48 -9.11
CA TYR A 154 -16.54 12.04 -8.81
C TYR A 154 -15.13 11.49 -8.96
N LEU A 155 -14.36 12.02 -9.92
CA LEU A 155 -13.01 11.55 -10.23
C LEU A 155 -11.97 12.09 -9.23
N ARG A 156 -10.99 11.25 -8.93
CA ARG A 156 -9.76 11.54 -8.19
C ARG A 156 -8.60 11.11 -9.06
N ILE A 157 -7.58 11.95 -9.20
CA ILE A 157 -6.30 11.56 -9.83
C ILE A 157 -5.24 11.77 -8.76
N TYR A 158 -4.40 10.78 -8.48
CA TYR A 158 -3.40 10.87 -7.42
C TYR A 158 -2.02 10.45 -7.90
N GLY A 159 -1.01 11.11 -7.34
CA GLY A 159 0.39 10.72 -7.44
C GLY A 159 1.03 10.79 -6.06
N ARG A 160 1.71 9.72 -5.66
CA ARG A 160 2.28 9.56 -4.32
C ARG A 160 3.66 8.95 -4.37
N TYR A 161 4.44 9.25 -3.36
CA TYR A 161 5.73 8.67 -3.09
C TYR A 161 5.71 8.07 -1.68
N ALA A 162 6.01 6.79 -1.58
CA ALA A 162 6.07 6.03 -0.35
C ALA A 162 7.52 5.62 -0.07
N VAL A 163 7.98 5.88 1.16
CA VAL A 163 9.31 5.55 1.64
C VAL A 163 9.18 4.61 2.83
N GLY A 164 9.71 3.39 2.69
CA GLY A 164 9.82 2.41 3.76
C GLY A 164 10.64 2.95 4.93
N LEU A 165 10.04 2.90 6.12
CA LEU A 165 10.64 3.32 7.38
C LEU A 165 11.29 2.15 8.13
N ASN A 166 10.84 0.93 7.87
CA ASN A 166 11.39 -0.28 8.49
C ASN A 166 12.50 -0.90 7.64
N ASN A 167 13.52 -1.47 8.32
CA ASN A 167 14.49 -2.33 7.66
C ASN A 167 13.81 -3.67 7.34
N ILE A 168 13.80 -4.05 6.06
CA ILE A 168 13.18 -5.29 5.59
C ILE A 168 14.11 -6.50 5.87
N ASN A 169 15.36 -6.26 6.28
CA ASN A 169 16.34 -7.29 6.62
C ASN A 169 16.24 -7.74 8.10
N ASP A 170 16.20 -9.06 8.35
CA ASP A 170 16.14 -9.66 9.71
C ASP A 170 17.50 -10.20 10.18
N LEU A 171 18.58 -9.89 9.46
CA LEU A 171 19.95 -10.26 9.84
C LEU A 171 20.62 -9.08 10.53
N SER A 172 21.04 -9.32 11.78
CA SER A 172 21.86 -8.41 12.58
C SER A 172 23.06 -7.89 11.78
N GLU A 173 23.26 -6.57 11.89
CA GLU A 173 24.44 -5.80 11.50
C GLU A 173 24.47 -5.15 10.09
N SER A 174 24.38 -3.81 10.13
CA SER A 174 24.95 -2.81 9.21
C SER A 174 24.31 -2.46 7.85
N ASN A 175 23.28 -3.13 7.33
CA ASN A 175 22.67 -2.71 6.05
C ASN A 175 21.15 -2.45 6.15
N LYS A 176 20.75 -1.17 6.07
CA LYS A 176 19.34 -0.73 6.07
C LYS A 176 18.79 -0.79 4.65
N TRP A 177 17.91 -1.74 4.37
CA TRP A 177 17.18 -1.78 3.10
C TRP A 177 15.89 -0.98 3.24
N LYS A 178 15.73 0.06 2.40
CA LYS A 178 14.56 0.93 2.37
C LYS A 178 13.80 0.70 1.06
N SER A 179 12.49 0.47 1.15
CA SER A 179 11.62 0.44 -0.02
C SER A 179 11.32 1.87 -0.47
N GLN A 180 11.36 2.11 -1.77
CA GLN A 180 10.88 3.35 -2.37
C GLN A 180 9.83 3.00 -3.41
N GLN A 181 8.67 3.64 -3.36
CA GLN A 181 7.57 3.33 -4.26
C GLN A 181 6.92 4.60 -4.77
N ILE A 182 6.79 4.72 -6.09
CA ILE A 182 5.96 5.74 -6.74
C ILE A 182 4.60 5.09 -7.02
N GLN A 183 3.51 5.73 -6.60
CA GLN A 183 2.15 5.28 -6.85
C GLN A 183 1.42 6.29 -7.72
N LEU A 184 0.77 5.83 -8.79
CA LEU A 184 -0.04 6.64 -9.68
C LEU A 184 -1.39 5.97 -9.89
N GLY A 185 -2.48 6.72 -9.85
CA GLY A 185 -3.78 6.13 -10.12
C GLY A 185 -4.94 7.08 -10.12
N VAL A 186 -6.12 6.48 -10.24
CA VAL A 186 -7.41 7.14 -10.27
C VAL A 186 -8.33 6.58 -9.20
N GLY A 187 -9.27 7.40 -8.75
CA GLY A 187 -10.33 7.00 -7.85
C GLY A 187 -11.68 7.55 -8.29
N PHE A 188 -12.73 6.81 -7.98
CA PHE A 188 -14.09 7.22 -8.22
C PHE A 188 -14.84 7.26 -6.90
N LYS A 189 -15.36 8.44 -6.55
CA LYS A 189 -16.18 8.71 -5.37
C LYS A 189 -17.65 8.55 -5.73
N PHE A 190 -18.40 7.85 -4.89
CA PHE A 190 -19.86 7.72 -5.00
C PHE A 190 -20.57 8.79 -4.18
#